data_AF-N8XDS1-F1
#
_entry.id   AF-N8XDS1-F1
#
_cell.length_a   1.000
_cell.length_b   1.000
_cell.length_c   1.000
_cell.angle_alpha   90.00
_cell.angle_beta   90.00
_cell.angle_gamma   90.00
#
_symmetry.space_group_name_H-M   'P 1'
#
loop_
_entity.id
_entity.type
_entity.pdbx_description
1 polymer ?
#
loop_
_entity_poly.entity_id
_entity_poly.type
_entity_poly.pdbx_seq_one_letter_code
_entity_poly.pdbx_strand_id
1 'polypeptide(L)' 'MSTAKVFMTGRSQAIRLPKEFRFEGKEVEIFRRGDEVILREKPITADRLFKVLAQMPDDFYAEERVDEPPQEREEF' A
#
# COMPACT_ATOMS: atom_id res chain seq x y z
N MET A 1 -16.24 -15.93 20.78
CA MET A 1 -15.58 -16.63 19.66
C MET A 1 -16.46 -16.40 18.43
N SER A 2 -15.97 -15.67 17.42
CA SER A 2 -16.70 -15.48 16.17
C SER A 2 -16.36 -16.62 15.21
N THR A 3 -17.33 -17.04 14.39
CA THR A 3 -17.12 -18.01 13.32
C THR A 3 -17.49 -17.36 11.99
N ALA A 4 -16.83 -17.79 10.92
CA ALA A 4 -17.10 -17.32 9.57
C ALA A 4 -17.48 -18.51 8.68
N LYS A 5 -18.40 -18.29 7.74
CA LYS A 5 -18.81 -19.35 6.81
C LYS A 5 -17.76 -19.48 5.70
N VAL A 6 -17.26 -20.70 5.51
CA VAL A 6 -16.47 -21.09 4.35
C VAL A 6 -17.42 -21.56 3.25
N PHE A 7 -17.21 -21.11 2.02
CA PHE A 7 -18.02 -21.47 0.86
C PHE A 7 -17.19 -21.48 -0.42
N MET A 8 -17.76 -22.00 -1.51
CA MET A 8 -17.11 -22.01 -2.83
C MET A 8 -17.62 -20.86 -3.70
N THR A 9 -16.70 -20.20 -4.41
CA THR A 9 -16.99 -19.25 -5.49
C THR A 9 -16.32 -19.73 -6.76
N GLY A 10 -17.10 -20.28 -7.69
CA GLY A 10 -16.57 -21.02 -8.84
C GLY A 10 -15.67 -22.17 -8.41
N ARG A 11 -14.39 -22.13 -8.81
CA ARG A 11 -13.36 -23.13 -8.43
C ARG A 11 -12.54 -22.74 -7.19
N SER A 12 -12.84 -21.60 -6.57
CA SER A 12 -12.09 -21.06 -5.44
C SER A 12 -12.85 -21.23 -4.13
N GLN A 13 -12.12 -21.37 -3.03
CA GLN A 13 -12.68 -21.31 -1.68
C GLN A 13 -12.67 -19.87 -1.17
N ALA A 14 -13.73 -19.47 -0.46
CA ALA A 14 -13.90 -18.14 0.08
C ALA A 14 -14.45 -18.18 1.52
N ILE A 15 -14.19 -17.12 2.28
CA ILE A 15 -14.69 -16.91 3.63
C ILE A 15 -15.60 -15.68 3.62
N ARG A 16 -16.80 -15.78 4.19
CA ARG A 16 -17.67 -14.62 4.39
C ARG A 16 -17.26 -13.93 5.69
N LEU A 17 -16.57 -12.80 5.57
CA LEU A 17 -16.17 -12.00 6.73
C LEU A 17 -17.39 -11.35 7.40
N PRO A 18 -17.56 -11.51 8.73
CA PRO A 18 -18.51 -10.72 9.51
C PRO A 18 -18.17 -9.22 9.45
N LYS A 19 -19.13 -8.36 9.78
CA LYS A 19 -19.02 -6.90 9.59
C LYS A 19 -17.82 -6.32 10.34
N GLU A 20 -17.59 -6.81 11.55
CA GLU A 20 -16.53 -6.39 12.47
C GLU A 20 -15.12 -6.82 12.05
N PHE A 21 -14.98 -7.72 11.06
CA PHE A 21 -13.69 -8.18 10.51
C PHE A 21 -13.48 -7.73 9.06
N ARG A 22 -14.23 -6.74 8.56
CA ARG A 22 -14.05 -6.21 7.20
C ARG A 22 -12.77 -5.39 7.12
N PHE A 23 -12.03 -5.60 6.05
CA PHE A 23 -10.89 -4.76 5.66
C PHE A 23 -11.36 -3.49 4.95
N GLU A 24 -10.59 -2.42 5.06
CA GLU A 24 -10.81 -1.17 4.31
C GLU A 24 -10.38 -1.33 2.84
N GLY A 25 -9.30 -2.10 2.62
CA GLY A 25 -8.72 -2.34 1.31
C GLY A 25 -9.43 -3.39 0.46
N LYS A 26 -9.00 -3.51 -0.80
CA LYS A 26 -9.46 -4.54 -1.76
C LYS A 26 -8.58 -5.80 -1.77
N GLU A 27 -7.38 -5.71 -1.21
CA GLU A 27 -6.38 -6.78 -1.17
C GLU A 27 -5.83 -6.92 0.25
N VAL A 28 -5.48 -8.15 0.62
CA VAL A 28 -4.82 -8.49 1.87
C VAL A 28 -3.64 -9.41 1.59
N GLU A 29 -2.62 -9.33 2.42
CA GLU A 29 -1.56 -10.33 2.49
C GLU A 29 -2.09 -11.57 3.21
N ILE A 30 -1.67 -12.74 2.75
CA ILE A 30 -2.07 -14.04 3.32
C ILE A 30 -0.81 -14.81 3.75
N PHE A 31 -0.80 -15.26 5.00
CA PHE A 31 0.27 -16.08 5.57
C PHE A 31 -0.32 -17.37 6.14
N ARG A 32 0.49 -18.42 6.15
CA ARG A 32 0.14 -19.68 6.82
C ARG A 32 1.15 -19.95 7.93
N ARG A 33 0.65 -20.21 9.14
CA ARG A 33 1.45 -20.60 10.30
C ARG A 33 0.84 -21.87 10.91
N GLY A 34 1.41 -23.03 10.57
CA GLY A 34 0.81 -24.31 10.97
C GLY A 34 -0.58 -24.48 10.36
N ASP A 35 -1.59 -24.61 11.22
CA ASP A 35 -3.01 -24.71 10.88
C ASP A 35 -3.72 -23.35 10.79
N GLU A 36 -3.04 -22.25 11.12
CA GLU A 36 -3.60 -20.90 11.04
C GLU A 36 -3.41 -20.28 9.66
N VAL A 37 -4.44 -19.57 9.17
CA VAL A 37 -4.37 -18.65 8.04
C VAL A 37 -4.51 -17.23 8.57
N ILE A 38 -3.48 -16.41 8.37
CA ILE A 38 -3.41 -15.03 8.83
C ILE A 38 -3.66 -14.12 7.63
N LEU A 39 -4.64 -13.24 7.73
CA LEU A 39 -4.94 -12.20 6.76
C LEU A 39 -4.54 -10.84 7.35
N ARG A 40 -3.75 -10.06 6.63
CA ARG A 40 -3.29 -8.73 7.04
C ARG A 40 -3.57 -7.72 5.93
N GLU A 41 -4.03 -6.52 6.28
CA GLU A 41 -4.14 -5.46 5.30
C GLU A 41 -2.80 -5.18 4.65
N LYS A 42 -2.82 -5.08 3.32
CA LYS A 42 -1.61 -4.73 2.56
C LYS A 42 -1.22 -3.30 2.96
N PRO A 43 -0.03 -3.10 3.57
CA PRO A 43 0.38 -1.77 3.93
C PRO A 43 0.50 -0.92 2.66
N ILE A 44 0.04 0.33 2.73
CA ILE A 44 0.34 1.31 1.70
C ILE A 44 1.81 1.67 1.89
N THR A 45 2.67 1.03 1.12
CA THR A 45 4.11 1.31 1.15
C THR A 45 4.51 2.13 -0.05
N ALA A 46 5.47 3.02 0.17
CA ALA A 46 6.16 3.71 -0.91
C ALA A 46 7.22 2.81 -1.58
N ASP A 47 7.21 1.50 -1.36
CA ASP A 47 8.23 0.58 -1.89
C ASP A 47 8.36 0.68 -3.41
N ARG A 48 7.22 0.82 -4.11
CA ARG A 48 7.24 1.04 -5.56
C ARG A 48 7.89 2.38 -5.92
N LEU A 49 7.58 3.45 -5.17
CA LEU A 49 8.19 4.76 -5.37
C LEU A 49 9.70 4.70 -5.12
N PHE A 50 10.13 4.12 -4.00
CA PHE A 50 11.56 3.95 -3.69
C PHE A 50 12.30 3.10 -4.72
N LYS A 51 11.69 2.03 -5.25
CA LYS A 51 12.30 1.25 -6.34
C LYS A 51 12.49 2.06 -7.61
N VAL A 52 11.58 2.98 -7.93
CA VAL A 52 11.70 3.88 -9.08
C VAL A 52 12.77 4.95 -8.80
N LEU A 53 12.75 5.56 -7.63
CA LEU A 53 13.76 6.56 -7.23
C LEU A 53 15.18 5.96 -7.19
N ALA A 54 15.32 4.68 -6.82
CA ALA A 54 16.61 3.99 -6.82
C ALA A 54 17.16 3.68 -8.22
N GLN A 55 16.37 3.86 -9.29
CA GLN A 55 16.84 3.73 -10.67
C GLN A 55 17.31 5.07 -11.27
N MET A 56 17.21 6.15 -10.49
CA MET A 56 17.63 7.48 -10.90
C MET A 56 19.16 7.52 -11.04
N PRO A 57 19.70 8.23 -12.04
CA PRO A 57 21.15 8.42 -12.18
C PRO A 57 21.78 9.04 -10.93
N ASP A 58 23.01 8.65 -10.62
CA ASP A 58 23.76 9.18 -9.46
C ASP A 58 23.98 10.70 -9.55
N ASP A 59 23.99 11.25 -10.77
CA ASP A 59 24.21 12.66 -11.08
C ASP A 59 22.92 13.48 -11.19
N PHE A 60 21.74 12.88 -10.97
CA PHE A 60 20.43 13.57 -11.11
C PHE A 60 20.32 14.87 -10.30
N TYR A 61 21.05 14.98 -9.20
CA TYR A 61 21.09 16.16 -8.33
C TYR A 61 22.53 16.62 -8.07
N ALA A 62 23.42 16.41 -9.05
CA ALA A 62 24.83 16.82 -8.93
C ALA A 62 24.99 18.35 -8.88
N GLU A 63 24.08 19.08 -9.53
CA GLU A 63 24.01 20.54 -9.46
C GLU A 63 23.13 20.99 -8.29
N GLU A 64 23.62 21.97 -7.53
CA GLU A 64 22.85 22.55 -6.44
C GLU A 64 21.62 23.29 -6.99
N ARG A 65 20.45 23.02 -6.41
CA ARG A 65 19.22 23.71 -6.79
C ARG A 65 19.34 25.19 -6.44
N VAL A 66 19.24 26.05 -7.45
CA VAL A 66 19.13 27.49 -7.26
C VAL A 66 17.72 27.82 -6.78
N ASP A 67 17.60 28.21 -5.51
CA ASP A 67 16.35 28.63 -4.89
C ASP A 67 16.28 30.16 -4.85
N GLU A 68 15.87 30.76 -5.97
CA GLU A 68 15.76 32.22 -6.08
C GLU A 68 14.64 32.76 -5.17
N PRO A 69 14.81 33.97 -4.61
CA PRO A 69 13.76 34.59 -3.82
C PRO A 69 12.48 34.83 -4.67
N PRO A 70 11.31 34.90 -4.03
CA PRO A 70 10.08 35.25 -4.72
C PRO A 70 10.20 36.56 -5.49
N GLN A 71 9.61 36.63 -6.69
CA GLN A 71 9.54 37.85 -7.48
C GLN A 71 8.68 38.91 -6.76
N GLU A 72 9.11 40.17 -6.79
CA GLU A 72 8.28 41.30 -6.38
C GLU A 72 7.05 41.42 -7.29
N ARG A 73 5.88 41.65 -6.70
CA ARG A 73 4.60 41.82 -7.42
C ARG A 73 3.96 43.12 -6.94
N GLU A 74 3.37 43.88 -7.85
CA GLU A 74 2.60 45.07 -7.47
C GLU A 74 1.40 44.65 -6.61
N GLU A 75 1.20 45.34 -5.48
CA GLU A 75 -0.04 45.26 -4.72
C GLU A 75 -1.12 46.02 -5.51
N PHE A 76 -2.25 45.36 -5.76
CA PHE A 76 -3.37 45.87 -6.56
C PHE A 76 -3.90 47.23 -6.08
#